data_AF-A0A429S5A5-F1
#
_entry.id   AF-A0A429S5A5-F1
#
_cell.length_a   1.000
_cell.length_b   1.000
_cell.length_c   1.000
_cell.angle_alpha   90.00
_cell.angle_beta   90.00
_cell.angle_gamma   90.00
#
_symmetry.space_group_name_H-M   'P 1'
#
loop_
_entity.id
_entity.type
_entity.pdbx_description
1 polymer ?
#
loop_
_entity_poly.entity_id
_entity_poly.type
_entity_poly.pdbx_seq_one_letter_code
_entity_poly.pdbx_strand_id
1 'polypeptide(L)'
;MALVAHDHELVWQGPAGPDYWADAFTPFHTPSGRPIERHSPVIKSLDDMFTQVGAGDVIPSLGAHVTRYHARPDIVYLPVHDWPGLRWGLVWRSDTEFAPVRALARVVRELGTARP
;
A
#
# COMPACT_ATOMS: atom_id res chain seq x y z
N MET A 1 -7.84 1.63 0.62
CA MET A 1 -6.51 2.22 0.32
C MET A 1 -6.55 3.65 0.82
N ALA A 2 -5.43 4.23 1.26
CA ALA A 2 -5.39 5.64 1.66
C ALA A 2 -4.61 6.48 0.64
N LEU A 3 -5.15 7.62 0.21
CA LEU A 3 -4.50 8.64 -0.61
C LEU A 3 -5.02 10.00 -0.14
N VAL A 4 -4.11 10.94 0.08
CA VAL A 4 -4.45 12.35 0.27
C VAL A 4 -4.53 13.01 -1.10
N ALA A 5 -5.72 13.49 -1.46
CA ALA A 5 -5.92 14.33 -2.65
C ALA A 5 -6.18 15.78 -2.20
N HIS A 6 -5.09 16.54 -2.09
CA HIS A 6 -5.07 17.96 -2.44
C HIS A 6 -3.85 18.17 -3.34
N ASP A 7 -3.90 19.18 -4.21
CA ASP A 7 -3.02 19.50 -5.36
C ASP A 7 -1.49 19.34 -5.17
N HIS A 8 -1.02 18.16 -4.80
CA HIS A 8 0.37 17.83 -4.54
C HIS A 8 0.79 16.73 -5.50
N GLU A 9 1.87 17.00 -6.22
CA GLU A 9 2.27 16.27 -7.42
C GLU A 9 3.05 14.98 -7.09
N LEU A 10 3.41 14.75 -5.82
CA LEU A 10 4.41 13.76 -5.41
C LEU A 10 3.78 12.50 -4.80
N VAL A 11 3.65 11.45 -5.62
CA VAL A 11 3.24 10.11 -5.14
C VAL A 11 4.44 9.17 -5.18
N TRP A 12 4.66 8.45 -4.07
CA TRP A 12 5.75 7.48 -3.96
C TRP A 12 5.47 6.21 -4.78
N GLN A 13 6.42 5.80 -5.62
CA GLN A 13 6.30 4.66 -6.55
C GLN A 13 6.45 3.26 -5.93
N GLY A 14 6.77 3.13 -4.64
CA GLY A 14 7.13 1.84 -4.07
C GLY A 14 8.63 1.56 -4.06
N PRO A 15 9.07 0.48 -3.41
CA PRO A 15 10.47 0.02 -3.48
C PRO A 15 10.77 -0.54 -4.89
N ALA A 16 12.06 -0.68 -5.22
CA ALA A 16 12.47 -1.34 -6.45
C ALA A 16 11.86 -2.75 -6.55
N GLY A 17 11.19 -3.03 -7.66
CA GLY A 17 10.45 -4.26 -7.90
C GLY A 17 9.97 -4.32 -9.35
N PRO A 18 9.18 -5.34 -9.71
CA PRO A 18 8.61 -5.42 -11.06
C PRO A 18 7.71 -4.21 -11.36
N ASP A 19 7.76 -3.67 -12.58
CA ASP A 19 7.01 -2.46 -12.97
C ASP A 19 5.50 -2.58 -12.68
N TYR A 20 4.94 -3.78 -12.86
CA TYR A 20 3.53 -4.05 -12.59
C TYR A 20 3.13 -3.84 -11.11
N TRP A 21 4.06 -3.92 -10.17
CA TRP A 21 3.82 -3.56 -8.77
C TRP A 21 3.69 -2.06 -8.60
N ALA A 22 4.69 -1.30 -9.05
CA ALA A 22 4.71 0.15 -8.94
C ALA A 22 3.47 0.77 -9.60
N ASP A 23 3.11 0.29 -10.80
CA ASP A 23 1.93 0.74 -11.55
C ASP A 23 0.60 0.41 -10.84
N ALA A 24 0.55 -0.65 -10.04
CA ALA A 24 -0.64 -1.03 -9.28
C ALA A 24 -0.84 -0.19 -8.01
N PHE A 25 0.21 0.45 -7.49
CA PHE A 25 0.13 1.34 -6.33
C PHE A 25 -0.02 2.80 -6.74
N THR A 26 0.63 3.23 -7.82
CA THR A 26 0.60 4.63 -8.26
C THR A 26 0.06 4.72 -9.69
N PRO A 27 -1.13 5.29 -9.93
CA PRO A 27 -1.59 5.56 -11.29
C PRO A 27 -0.69 6.61 -11.97
N PHE A 28 -0.65 6.62 -13.30
CA PHE A 28 0.06 7.67 -14.05
C PHE A 28 -0.72 8.99 -14.12
N HIS A 29 -2.04 8.94 -13.92
CA HIS A 29 -2.92 10.09 -14.03
C HIS A 29 -3.97 10.10 -12.92
N THR A 30 -4.43 11.28 -12.53
CA THR A 30 -5.61 11.46 -11.68
C THR A 30 -6.88 11.00 -12.42
N PRO A 31 -8.00 10.77 -11.70
CA PRO A 31 -9.29 10.52 -12.35
C PRO A 31 -9.73 11.61 -13.33
N SER A 32 -9.26 12.86 -13.15
CA SER A 32 -9.51 13.98 -14.06
C SER A 32 -8.53 14.06 -15.24
N GLY A 33 -7.58 13.13 -15.36
CA GLY A 33 -6.61 13.06 -16.46
C GLY A 33 -5.35 13.90 -16.28
N ARG A 34 -5.12 14.50 -15.11
CA ARG A 34 -3.86 15.21 -14.84
C ARG A 34 -2.72 14.20 -14.63
N PRO A 35 -1.53 14.39 -15.23
CA PRO A 35 -0.37 13.57 -14.93
C PRO A 35 -0.02 13.63 -13.44
N ILE A 36 0.39 12.50 -12.87
CA ILE A 36 0.92 12.42 -11.51
C ILE A 36 2.45 12.33 -11.62
N GLU A 37 3.17 13.27 -10.99
CA GLU A 37 4.62 13.22 -10.98
C GLU A 37 5.08 12.11 -10.01
N ARG A 38 5.67 11.07 -10.60
CA ARG A 38 6.06 9.93 -9.82
C ARG A 38 7.50 10.07 -9.33
N HIS A 39 7.65 10.50 -8.08
CA HIS A 39 8.95 10.59 -7.43
C HIS A 39 9.32 9.26 -6.75
N SER A 40 10.57 8.85 -6.88
CA SER A 40 11.17 7.73 -6.14
C SER A 40 12.23 8.26 -5.17
N PRO A 41 11.82 8.91 -4.05
CA PRO A 41 12.75 9.17 -2.97
C PRO A 41 13.32 7.86 -2.46
N VAL A 42 14.56 7.90 -1.97
CA VAL A 42 15.22 6.73 -1.37
C VAL A 42 14.57 6.46 -0.02
N ILE A 43 13.51 5.65 -0.05
CA ILE A 43 12.82 5.16 1.16
C ILE A 43 13.45 3.83 1.55
N LYS A 44 14.04 3.78 2.75
CA LYS A 44 14.76 2.60 3.26
C LYS A 44 13.88 1.68 4.09
N SER A 45 12.78 2.19 4.63
CA SER A 45 11.84 1.44 5.46
C SER A 45 10.47 2.11 5.53
N LEU A 46 9.48 1.44 6.14
CA LEU A 46 8.17 2.04 6.42
C LEU A 46 8.28 3.22 7.41
N ASP A 47 9.16 3.14 8.40
CA ASP A 47 9.34 4.24 9.37
C ASP A 47 9.97 5.48 8.71
N ASP A 48 10.91 5.26 7.79
CA ASP A 48 11.50 6.30 6.95
C ASP A 48 10.42 6.96 6.09
N MET A 49 9.56 6.16 5.45
CA MET A 49 8.40 6.68 4.71
C MET A 49 7.49 7.53 5.58
N PHE A 50 7.09 7.06 6.77
CA PHE A 50 6.24 7.84 7.67
C PHE A 50 6.92 9.13 8.16
N THR A 51 8.24 9.13 8.30
CA THR A 51 9.01 10.33 8.62
C THR A 51 8.91 11.36 7.50
N GLN A 52 9.09 10.94 6.24
CA GLN A 52 8.93 11.80 5.07
C GLN A 52 7.49 12.29 4.88
N VAL A 53 6.48 11.47 5.22
CA VAL A 53 5.07 11.92 5.25
C VAL A 53 4.85 13.01 6.30
N GLY A 54 5.36 12.82 7.52
CA GLY A 54 5.27 13.81 8.59
C GLY A 54 5.99 15.13 8.26
N ALA A 55 7.03 15.07 7.43
CA ALA A 55 7.71 16.25 6.89
C ALA A 55 6.96 16.93 5.73
N GLY A 56 5.98 16.27 5.12
CA GLY A 56 5.26 16.76 3.94
C GLY A 56 5.97 16.51 2.60
N ASP A 57 7.01 15.66 2.58
CA ASP A 57 7.84 15.41 1.39
C ASP A 57 7.19 14.41 0.43
N VAL A 58 6.32 13.52 0.91
CA VAL A 58 5.72 12.43 0.12
C VAL A 58 4.29 12.13 0.53
N ILE A 59 3.48 11.68 -0.43
CA ILE A 59 2.14 11.13 -0.20
C ILE A 59 2.07 9.70 -0.76
N PRO A 60 2.18 8.66 0.08
CA PRO A 60 2.13 7.27 -0.37
C PRO A 60 0.70 6.72 -0.40
N SER A 61 0.43 5.86 -1.38
CA SER A 61 -0.76 5.00 -1.40
C SER A 61 -0.52 3.74 -0.57
N LEU A 62 -1.31 3.52 0.48
CA LEU A 62 -1.13 2.38 1.39
C LEU A 62 -2.39 1.53 1.55
N GLY A 63 -2.19 0.25 1.88
CA GLY A 63 -3.27 -0.65 2.27
C GLY A 63 -3.96 -0.16 3.54
N ALA A 64 -5.29 -0.28 3.63
CA ALA A 64 -6.07 0.32 4.73
C ALA A 64 -5.66 -0.14 6.14
N HIS A 65 -5.00 -1.29 6.28
CA HIS A 65 -4.52 -1.79 7.56
C HIS A 65 -3.50 -0.87 8.25
N VAL A 66 -2.82 0.02 7.51
CA VAL A 66 -1.83 0.95 8.12
C VAL A 66 -2.47 1.90 9.12
N THR A 67 -3.75 2.24 8.94
CA THR A 67 -4.48 3.11 9.89
C THR A 67 -4.59 2.49 11.28
N ARG A 68 -4.60 1.15 11.35
CA ARG A 68 -4.67 0.39 12.60
C ARG A 68 -3.29 0.16 13.21
N TYR A 69 -2.30 -0.20 12.40
CA TYR A 69 -1.00 -0.65 12.90
C TYR A 69 0.06 0.44 12.95
N HIS A 70 -0.16 1.59 12.30
CA HIS A 70 0.77 2.71 12.22
C HIS A 70 0.08 4.05 12.52
N ALA A 71 -0.85 4.06 13.49
CA ALA A 71 -1.52 5.28 13.91
C ALA A 71 -0.49 6.30 14.44
N ARG A 72 -0.52 7.51 13.88
CA ARG A 72 0.42 8.59 14.18
C ARG A 72 -0.33 9.92 14.30
N PRO A 73 -0.07 10.74 15.32
CA PRO A 73 -0.80 12.00 15.53
C PRO A 73 -0.43 13.09 14.51
N ASP A 74 0.73 12.98 13.88
CA ASP A 74 1.25 13.89 12.85
C ASP A 74 0.81 13.52 11.43
N ILE A 75 0.03 12.44 11.26
CA ILE A 75 -0.37 11.93 9.94
C ILE A 75 -1.89 11.75 9.87
N VAL A 76 -2.49 12.26 8.79
CA VAL A 76 -3.89 12.03 8.47
C VAL A 76 -4.03 10.97 7.38
N TYR A 77 -4.84 9.94 7.64
CA TYR A 77 -5.15 8.89 6.68
C TYR A 77 -6.48 9.17 5.98
N LEU A 78 -6.44 9.39 4.66
CA LEU A 78 -7.64 9.67 3.86
C LEU A 78 -8.03 8.46 3.01
N PRO A 79 -9.27 7.95 3.06
CA PRO A 79 -9.69 6.78 2.29
C PRO A 79 -9.85 7.10 0.79
N VAL A 80 -9.47 6.14 -0.05
CA VAL A 80 -9.74 6.13 -1.50
C VAL A 80 -10.86 5.16 -1.78
N HIS A 81 -11.91 5.65 -2.44
CA HIS A 81 -13.14 4.90 -2.68
C HIS A 81 -13.27 4.36 -4.11
N ASP A 82 -12.61 5.00 -5.06
CA ASP A 82 -12.66 4.74 -6.50
C ASP A 82 -11.48 3.89 -7.01
N TRP A 83 -10.68 3.32 -6.11
CA TRP A 83 -9.57 2.43 -6.45
C TRP A 83 -9.96 0.94 -6.40
N PRO A 84 -9.47 0.10 -7.32
CA PRO A 84 -9.62 -1.34 -7.22
C PRO A 84 -9.11 -1.86 -5.86
N GLY A 85 -9.95 -2.60 -5.13
CA GLY A 85 -9.58 -3.07 -3.79
C GLY A 85 -8.27 -3.88 -3.79
N LEU A 86 -7.33 -3.51 -2.90
CA LEU A 86 -6.08 -4.24 -2.70
C LEU A 86 -6.38 -5.62 -2.11
N ARG A 87 -5.90 -6.67 -2.77
CA ARG A 87 -6.07 -8.07 -2.33
C ARG A 87 -4.77 -8.61 -1.77
N TRP A 88 -4.88 -9.27 -0.62
CA TRP A 88 -3.78 -9.98 0.01
C TRP A 88 -3.95 -11.48 -0.20
N GLY A 89 -2.84 -12.15 -0.46
CA GLY A 89 -2.81 -13.60 -0.66
C GLY A 89 -1.62 -14.21 0.08
N LEU A 90 -1.81 -15.44 0.57
CA LEU A 90 -0.70 -16.27 1.01
C LEU A 90 -0.01 -16.87 -0.21
N VAL A 91 1.32 -16.78 -0.26
CA VAL A 91 2.13 -17.33 -1.34
C VAL A 91 3.24 -18.19 -0.73
N TRP A 92 3.45 -19.38 -1.27
CA TRP A 92 4.54 -20.29 -0.92
C TRP A 92 5.02 -21.01 -2.18
N ARG A 93 6.24 -21.58 -2.13
CA ARG A 93 6.71 -22.44 -3.22
C ARG A 93 6.00 -23.78 -3.15
N SER A 94 5.58 -24.33 -4.28
CA SER A 94 4.86 -25.61 -4.35
C SER A 94 5.64 -26.78 -3.76
N ASP A 95 6.97 -26.79 -3.89
CA ASP A 95 7.86 -27.79 -3.30
C ASP A 95 8.06 -27.64 -1.78
N THR A 96 7.58 -26.53 -1.21
CA THR A 96 7.57 -26.26 0.24
C THR A 96 6.16 -26.38 0.82
N GLU A 97 5.25 -27.12 0.18
CA GLU A 97 3.91 -27.33 0.74
C GLU A 97 3.87 -28.55 1.69
N PHE A 98 3.84 -28.27 2.99
CA PHE A 98 3.75 -29.28 4.05
C PHE A 98 2.59 -28.98 5.02
N ALA A 99 2.35 -29.88 5.97
CA ALA A 99 1.16 -29.85 6.82
C ALA A 99 0.91 -28.50 7.54
N PRO A 100 1.91 -27.85 8.17
CA PRO A 100 1.82 -26.48 8.70
C PRO A 100 1.35 -25.43 7.69
N VAL A 101 1.85 -25.42 6.46
CA VAL A 101 1.42 -24.45 5.42
C VAL A 101 -0.05 -24.65 5.10
N ARG A 102 -0.50 -25.90 4.92
CA ARG A 102 -1.91 -26.22 4.69
C ARG A 102 -2.80 -25.85 5.88
N ALA A 103 -2.32 -26.07 7.10
CA ALA A 103 -3.01 -25.69 8.32
C ALA A 103 -3.19 -24.17 8.41
N LEU A 104 -2.12 -23.39 8.18
CA LEU A 104 -2.19 -21.94 8.12
C LEU A 104 -3.17 -21.45 7.05
N ALA A 105 -3.08 -21.99 5.84
CA ALA A 105 -4.00 -21.63 4.75
C ALA A 105 -5.47 -21.95 5.08
N ARG A 106 -5.73 -23.03 5.84
CA ARG A 106 -7.07 -23.35 6.35
C ARG A 106 -7.54 -22.31 7.35
N VAL A 107 -6.74 -22.00 8.37
CA VAL A 107 -7.07 -21.00 9.39
C VAL A 107 -7.36 -19.64 8.76
N VAL A 108 -6.51 -19.18 7.83
CA VAL A 108 -6.71 -17.90 7.15
C VAL A 108 -8.00 -17.89 6.32
N ARG A 109 -8.37 -19.01 5.66
CA ARG A 109 -9.66 -19.12 4.96
C ARG A 109 -10.85 -19.08 5.91
N GLU A 110 -10.76 -19.74 7.07
CA GLU A 110 -11.80 -19.76 8.09
C GLU A 110 -12.01 -18.37 8.72
N LEU A 111 -10.94 -17.62 8.95
CA LEU A 111 -11.00 -16.23 9.42
C LEU A 111 -11.61 -15.27 8.39
N GLY A 112 -11.45 -15.58 7.10
CA GLY A 112 -11.98 -14.77 6.01
C GLY A 112 -11.29 -13.41 5.87
N THR A 113 -11.90 -12.52 5.09
CA THR A 113 -11.42 -11.15 4.95
C THR A 113 -11.78 -10.34 6.19
N ALA A 114 -10.85 -9.52 6.69
CA ALA A 114 -11.14 -8.56 7.74
C ALA A 114 -12.36 -7.71 7.36
N ARG A 115 -13.33 -7.58 8.27
CA ARG A 115 -14.46 -6.67 8.08
C ARG A 115 -13.95 -5.23 8.02
N PRO A 116 -14.44 -4.40 7.09
CA PRO A 116 -14.09 -2.99 7.02
C PRO A 116 -14.50 -2.24 8.29
#